data_AF-A0A9D6NMM3-F1
#
_entry.id   AF-A0A9D6NMM3-F1
#
_cell.length_a   1.000
_cell.length_b   1.000
_cell.length_c   1.000
_cell.angle_alpha   90.00
_cell.angle_beta   90.00
_cell.angle_gamma   90.00
#
_symmetry.space_group_name_H-M   'P 1'
#
loop_
_entity.id
_entity.type
_entity.pdbx_description
1 polymer ?
#
loop_
_entity_poly.entity_id
_entity_poly.type
_entity_poly.pdbx_seq_one_letter_code
_entity_poly.pdbx_strand_id
1 'polypeptide(L)'
;MPNHFHLLLKQLLPPQPDNNISNFMKRLSITYAMHFNNIYEHSGNLFQGKYKNVQVRSEGQLLYITKYIHRNPINLEGSDPSLSSYPYSSYPYYLGINPIPDWLDTQPILELFSKSNPNLSYQAFVEENSIHLTDYLLTLE
;
A
#
# COMPACT_ATOMS: atom_id res chain seq x y z
N MET A 1 4.47 1.46 -8.99
CA MET A 1 4.65 0.21 -9.81
C MET A 1 5.14 0.61 -11.21
N PRO A 2 5.78 -0.24 -12.05
CA PRO A 2 6.18 -1.63 -11.83
C PRO A 2 7.51 -1.78 -11.06
N ASN A 3 8.24 -0.69 -10.81
CA ASN A 3 9.58 -0.72 -10.20
C ASN A 3 9.62 -0.43 -8.68
N HIS A 4 8.47 -0.21 -8.05
CA HIS A 4 8.33 0.08 -6.63
C HIS A 4 6.94 -0.32 -6.11
N PHE A 5 6.83 -0.53 -4.80
CA PHE A 5 5.57 -0.87 -4.12
C PHE A 5 5.32 0.09 -2.93
N HIS A 6 4.05 0.20 -2.53
CA HIS A 6 3.61 0.99 -1.38
C HIS A 6 2.95 0.09 -0.34
N LEU A 7 3.27 0.28 0.95
CA LEU A 7 2.66 -0.46 2.06
C LEU A 7 2.09 0.52 3.10
N LEU A 8 0.88 0.24 3.57
CA LEU A 8 0.30 0.86 4.75
C LEU A 8 0.41 -0.12 5.91
N LEU A 9 1.23 0.22 6.91
CA LEU A 9 1.55 -0.67 8.03
C LEU A 9 1.14 -0.03 9.37
N LYS A 10 0.56 -0.85 10.25
CA LYS A 10 0.26 -0.49 11.64
C LYS A 10 1.12 -1.34 12.57
N GLN A 11 1.95 -0.69 13.39
CA GLN A 11 2.68 -1.35 14.46
C GLN A 11 1.68 -1.72 15.58
N LEU A 12 1.42 -3.02 15.77
CA LEU A 12 0.42 -3.50 16.73
C LEU A 12 0.94 -3.56 18.18
N LEU A 13 2.24 -3.82 18.36
CA LEU A 13 2.89 -3.90 19.66
C LEU A 13 3.82 -2.70 19.86
N PRO A 14 4.03 -2.23 21.10
CA PRO A 14 5.01 -1.17 21.36
C PRO A 14 6.37 -1.50 20.72
N PRO A 15 7.02 -0.54 20.04
CA PRO A 15 8.27 -0.79 19.34
C PRO A 15 9.36 -1.17 20.34
N GLN A 16 10.09 -2.24 20.01
CA GLN A 16 11.27 -2.71 20.73
C GLN A 16 12.48 -2.73 19.79
N PRO A 17 13.72 -2.81 20.31
CA PRO A 17 14.93 -2.83 19.47
C PRO A 17 14.87 -3.83 18.32
N ASP A 18 14.30 -5.01 18.53
CA ASP A 18 14.17 -6.06 17.50
C ASP A 18 12.77 -6.17 16.88
N ASN A 19 11.77 -5.45 17.41
CA ASN A 19 10.38 -5.50 16.96
C ASN A 19 9.87 -4.10 16.62
N ASN A 20 10.20 -3.65 15.41
CA ASN A 20 9.77 -2.38 14.85
C ASN A 20 9.66 -2.47 13.32
N ILE A 21 8.97 -1.50 12.71
CA ILE A 21 8.74 -1.42 11.26
C ILE A 21 10.08 -1.41 10.49
N SER A 22 11.12 -0.76 10.99
CA SER A 22 12.41 -0.71 10.30
C SER A 22 13.06 -2.08 10.17
N ASN A 23 13.02 -2.90 11.23
CA ASN A 23 13.49 -4.28 11.19
C ASN A 23 12.60 -5.17 10.33
N PHE A 24 11.28 -4.97 10.37
CA PHE A 24 10.36 -5.65 9.47
C PHE A 24 10.71 -5.40 7.99
N MET A 25 10.85 -4.13 7.60
CA MET A 25 11.21 -3.74 6.24
C MET A 25 12.59 -4.26 5.84
N LYS A 26 13.58 -4.20 6.74
CA LYS A 26 14.91 -4.77 6.50
C LYS A 26 14.83 -6.27 6.18
N ARG A 27 14.09 -7.04 7.00
CA ARG A 27 13.92 -8.49 6.78
C ARG A 27 13.17 -8.78 5.48
N LEU A 28 12.08 -8.05 5.22
CA LEU A 28 11.30 -8.19 3.98
C LEU A 28 12.18 -7.99 2.74
N SER A 29 12.91 -6.87 2.70
CA SER A 29 13.77 -6.52 1.56
C SER A 29 14.92 -7.52 1.39
N ILE A 30 15.61 -7.90 2.46
CA ILE A 30 16.73 -8.85 2.35
C ILE A 30 16.24 -10.21 1.86
N THR A 31 15.20 -10.76 2.48
CA THR A 31 14.66 -12.07 2.12
C THR A 31 14.18 -12.09 0.67
N TYR A 32 13.47 -11.04 0.24
CA TYR A 32 13.00 -10.95 -1.15
C TYR A 32 14.16 -10.82 -2.14
N ALA A 33 15.15 -9.96 -1.87
CA ALA A 33 16.30 -9.78 -2.75
C ALA A 33 17.13 -11.06 -2.88
N MET A 34 17.37 -11.78 -1.78
CA MET A 34 18.07 -13.07 -1.80
C MET A 34 17.29 -14.11 -2.61
N HIS A 35 15.97 -14.20 -2.40
CA HIS A 35 15.12 -15.13 -3.13
C HIS A 35 15.11 -14.84 -4.63
N PHE A 36 14.93 -13.57 -5.02
CA PHE A 36 14.98 -13.12 -6.39
C PHE A 36 16.33 -13.43 -7.04
N ASN A 37 17.43 -13.04 -6.40
CA ASN A 37 18.78 -13.29 -6.92
C ASN A 37 19.04 -14.79 -7.14
N ASN A 38 18.55 -15.64 -6.24
CA ASN A 38 18.70 -17.09 -6.35
C ASN A 38 17.86 -17.69 -7.51
N ILE A 39 16.61 -17.26 -7.69
CA ILE A 39 15.73 -17.80 -8.75
C ILE A 39 16.14 -17.32 -10.14
N TYR A 40 16.59 -16.08 -10.25
CA TYR A 40 16.90 -15.45 -11.54
C TYR A 40 18.40 -15.42 -11.85
N GLU A 41 19.23 -16.10 -11.06
CA GLU A 41 20.70 -16.11 -11.18
C GLU A 41 21.30 -14.69 -11.26
N HIS A 42 20.62 -13.72 -10.66
CA HIS A 42 21.03 -12.32 -10.65
C HIS A 42 22.04 -12.07 -9.52
N SER A 43 23.00 -11.16 -9.77
CA SER A 43 23.98 -10.74 -8.77
C SER A 43 23.95 -9.22 -8.59
N GLY A 44 24.03 -8.77 -7.34
CA GLY A 44 24.00 -7.35 -6.99
C GLY A 44 22.73 -6.91 -6.26
N ASN A 45 22.57 -5.60 -6.16
CA ASN A 45 21.46 -4.96 -5.43
C ASN A 45 20.17 -5.00 -6.26
N LEU A 46 19.08 -5.48 -5.66
CA LEU A 46 17.76 -5.47 -6.28
C LEU A 46 17.03 -4.12 -6.06
N PHE A 47 17.14 -3.56 -4.86
CA PHE A 47 16.46 -2.31 -4.50
C PHE A 47 17.37 -1.10 -4.76
N GLN A 48 16.78 -0.01 -5.23
CA GLN A 48 17.49 1.23 -5.57
C GLN A 48 17.91 2.07 -4.33
N GLY A 49 17.57 1.63 -3.12
CA GLY A 49 17.92 2.35 -1.90
C GLY A 49 17.16 1.88 -0.68
N LYS A 50 17.21 2.70 0.38
CA LYS A 50 16.42 2.49 1.61
C LYS A 50 14.95 2.79 1.33
N TYR A 51 14.06 2.08 2.02
CA TYR A 51 12.64 2.40 1.98
C TYR A 51 12.39 3.82 2.54
N LYS A 52 11.44 4.52 1.94
CA LYS A 52 10.91 5.79 2.46
C LYS A 52 9.71 5.51 3.36
N ASN A 53 9.46 6.37 4.35
CA ASN A 53 8.30 6.25 5.20
C ASN A 53 7.75 7.62 5.57
N VAL A 54 6.43 7.66 5.71
CA VAL A 54 5.68 8.81 6.20
C VAL A 54 4.79 8.33 7.34
N GLN A 55 4.95 8.93 8.52
CA GLN A 55 4.08 8.62 9.65
C GLN A 55 2.70 9.22 9.42
N VAL A 56 1.66 8.38 9.55
CA VAL A 56 0.27 8.82 9.52
C VAL A 56 -0.08 9.46 10.87
N ARG A 57 -0.55 10.71 10.84
CA ARG A 57 -0.83 11.53 12.03
C ARG A 57 -2.29 11.94 12.16
N SER A 58 -3.12 11.72 11.14
CA SER A 58 -4.55 12.03 11.18
C SER A 58 -5.38 11.01 10.40
N GLU A 59 -6.66 10.93 10.75
CA GLU A 59 -7.66 10.12 10.06
C GLU A 59 -7.81 10.53 8.58
N GLY A 60 -7.84 11.83 8.29
CA GLY A 60 -7.90 12.34 6.92
C GLY A 60 -6.68 11.93 6.10
N GLN A 61 -5.48 11.97 6.69
CA GLN A 61 -4.26 11.49 6.04
C GLN A 61 -4.32 9.97 5.77
N LEU A 62 -4.91 9.19 6.69
CA LEU A 62 -5.08 7.74 6.53
C LEU A 62 -5.99 7.41 5.34
N LEU A 63 -7.15 8.07 5.25
CA LEU A 63 -8.09 7.92 4.13
C LEU A 63 -7.47 8.37 2.81
N TYR A 64 -6.70 9.45 2.84
CA TYR A 64 -5.95 9.91 1.67
C TYR A 64 -4.93 8.86 1.19
N ILE A 65 -4.10 8.32 2.09
CA ILE A 65 -3.04 7.38 1.75
C ILE A 65 -3.62 6.07 1.20
N THR A 66 -4.68 5.53 1.81
CA THR A 66 -5.30 4.29 1.30
C THR A 66 -5.86 4.47 -0.12
N LYS A 67 -6.49 5.61 -0.40
CA LYS A 67 -6.93 5.98 -1.76
C LYS A 67 -5.75 6.08 -2.71
N TYR A 68 -4.68 6.79 -2.32
CA TYR A 68 -3.48 6.92 -3.14
C TYR A 68 -2.86 5.57 -3.51
N ILE A 69 -2.65 4.67 -2.52
CA ILE A 69 -2.05 3.36 -2.74
C ILE A 69 -2.87 2.53 -3.73
N HIS A 70 -4.20 2.46 -3.55
CA HIS A 70 -5.06 1.70 -4.44
C HIS A 70 -5.16 2.29 -5.84
N ARG A 71 -4.98 3.61 -5.99
CA ARG A 71 -4.98 4.30 -7.30
C ARG A 71 -3.64 4.27 -8.02
N ASN A 72 -2.52 3.96 -7.35
CA ASN A 72 -1.20 3.94 -7.97
C ASN A 72 -1.13 3.13 -9.29
N PRO A 73 -1.85 1.99 -9.42
CA PRO A 73 -1.88 1.24 -10.67
C PRO A 73 -2.48 1.98 -11.88
N ILE A 74 -3.33 3.01 -11.69
CA ILE A 74 -3.96 3.75 -12.81
C ILE A 74 -2.90 4.40 -13.72
N ASN A 75 -1.78 4.85 -13.15
CA ASN A 75 -0.75 5.56 -13.89
C ASN A 75 0.24 4.61 -14.60
N LEU A 76 -0.01 3.30 -14.59
CA LEU A 76 0.84 2.33 -15.24
C LEU A 76 0.47 2.18 -16.71
N GLU A 77 1.45 2.37 -17.58
CA GLU A 77 1.27 2.03 -18.99
C GLU A 77 0.93 0.54 -19.14
N GLY A 78 -0.18 0.23 -19.80
CA GLY A 78 -0.61 -1.13 -20.09
C GLY A 78 -1.28 -1.88 -18.93
N SER A 79 -1.58 -1.23 -17.79
CA SER A 79 -2.45 -1.86 -16.78
C SER A 79 -3.89 -1.97 -17.28
N ASP A 80 -4.58 -3.03 -16.84
CA ASP A 80 -6.04 -3.15 -16.98
C ASP A 80 -6.71 -1.84 -16.50
N PRO A 81 -7.67 -1.27 -17.24
CA PRO A 81 -8.39 -0.07 -16.81
C PRO A 81 -9.08 -0.25 -15.45
N SER A 82 -9.35 -1.49 -15.02
CA SER A 82 -9.99 -1.75 -13.75
C SER A 82 -8.99 -1.91 -12.60
N LEU A 83 -9.08 -1.02 -11.60
CA LEU A 83 -8.31 -1.16 -10.35
C LEU A 83 -8.61 -2.48 -9.62
N SER A 84 -9.84 -2.99 -9.73
CA SER A 84 -10.29 -4.19 -9.02
C SER A 84 -9.75 -5.50 -9.59
N SER A 85 -9.18 -5.48 -10.80
CA SER A 85 -8.53 -6.65 -11.40
C SER A 85 -7.01 -6.64 -11.22
N TYR A 86 -6.42 -5.54 -10.73
CA TYR A 86 -4.98 -5.45 -10.56
C TYR A 86 -4.49 -6.39 -9.43
N PRO A 87 -3.72 -7.45 -9.75
CA PRO A 87 -3.46 -8.54 -8.81
C PRO A 87 -2.45 -8.16 -7.72
N TYR A 88 -1.68 -7.09 -7.90
CA TYR A 88 -0.64 -6.65 -6.97
C TYR A 88 -1.11 -5.51 -6.06
N SER A 89 -2.41 -5.50 -5.74
CA SER A 89 -3.03 -4.54 -4.83
C SER A 89 -3.94 -5.26 -3.84
N SER A 90 -4.06 -4.70 -2.64
CA SER A 90 -5.06 -5.16 -1.66
C SER A 90 -6.47 -4.65 -1.99
N TYR A 91 -6.65 -3.79 -3.00
CA TYR A 91 -7.95 -3.20 -3.34
C TYR A 91 -9.10 -4.21 -3.56
N PRO A 92 -8.92 -5.36 -4.25
CA PRO A 92 -10.00 -6.32 -4.44
C PRO A 92 -10.53 -6.93 -3.14
N TYR A 93 -9.70 -6.99 -2.09
CA TYR A 93 -10.09 -7.46 -0.76
C TYR A 93 -10.95 -6.41 -0.03
N TYR A 94 -10.68 -5.11 -0.24
CA TYR A 94 -11.53 -4.03 0.27
C TYR A 94 -12.91 -4.01 -0.38
N LEU A 95 -13.00 -4.49 -1.63
CA LEU A 95 -14.26 -4.62 -2.36
C LEU A 95 -15.03 -5.91 -2.04
N GLY A 96 -14.46 -6.82 -1.25
CA GLY A 96 -15.06 -8.13 -0.97
C GLY A 96 -15.06 -9.09 -2.17
N ILE A 97 -14.26 -8.80 -3.21
CA ILE A 97 -14.12 -9.68 -4.39
C ILE A 97 -13.31 -10.92 -4.01
N ASN A 98 -12.26 -10.73 -3.22
CA ASN A 98 -11.39 -11.79 -2.74
C ASN A 98 -11.56 -11.99 -1.22
N PRO A 99 -11.43 -13.23 -0.72
CA PRO A 99 -11.42 -13.49 0.72
C PRO A 99 -10.20 -12.83 1.37
N ILE A 100 -10.41 -12.15 2.50
CA ILE A 100 -9.36 -11.44 3.23
C ILE A 100 -8.39 -12.46 3.83
N PRO A 101 -7.07 -12.39 3.53
CA PRO A 101 -6.08 -13.27 4.13
C PRO A 101 -5.74 -12.82 5.56
N ASP A 102 -5.26 -13.75 6.40
CA ASP A 102 -4.98 -13.52 7.83
C ASP A 102 -4.01 -12.37 8.13
N TRP A 103 -3.16 -12.00 7.17
CA TRP A 103 -2.17 -10.94 7.30
C TRP A 103 -2.68 -9.55 6.90
N LEU A 104 -3.90 -9.44 6.35
CA LEU A 104 -4.49 -8.18 5.91
C LEU A 104 -5.69 -7.83 6.80
N ASP A 105 -5.67 -6.63 7.38
CA ASP A 105 -6.82 -6.08 8.11
C ASP A 105 -7.38 -4.88 7.37
N THR A 106 -8.59 -5.02 6.82
CA THR A 106 -9.31 -3.95 6.10
C THR A 106 -10.24 -3.16 7.00
N GLN A 107 -10.62 -3.70 8.17
CA GLN A 107 -11.69 -3.15 9.00
C GLN A 107 -11.37 -1.74 9.51
N PRO A 108 -10.17 -1.43 10.05
CA PRO A 108 -9.87 -0.09 10.56
C PRO A 108 -10.07 1.02 9.52
N ILE A 109 -9.80 0.70 8.25
CA ILE A 109 -9.96 1.65 7.15
C ILE A 109 -11.42 1.75 6.72
N LEU A 110 -12.11 0.61 6.56
CA LEU A 110 -13.52 0.58 6.15
C LEU A 110 -14.44 1.22 7.20
N GLU A 111 -14.17 1.00 8.48
CA GLU A 111 -14.89 1.64 9.60
C GLU A 111 -14.69 3.15 9.59
N LEU A 112 -13.43 3.60 9.49
CA LEU A 112 -13.11 5.02 9.44
C LEU A 112 -13.74 5.70 8.22
N PHE A 113 -13.66 5.04 7.07
CA PHE A 113 -14.25 5.50 5.82
C PHE A 113 -15.77 5.65 5.95
N SER A 114 -16.46 4.62 6.44
CA SER A 114 -17.92 4.61 6.55
C SER A 114 -18.42 5.68 7.52
N LYS A 115 -17.71 5.90 8.62
CA LYS A 115 -18.00 6.99 9.56
C LYS A 115 -17.89 8.36 8.90
N SER A 116 -16.88 8.56 8.05
CA SER A 116 -16.59 9.84 7.41
C SER A 116 -17.41 10.09 6.14
N ASN A 117 -17.87 9.02 5.48
CA ASN A 117 -18.55 9.05 4.18
C ASN A 117 -19.78 8.11 4.17
N PRO A 118 -20.82 8.36 4.99
CA PRO A 118 -21.91 7.40 5.24
C PRO A 118 -22.75 7.06 3.99
N ASN A 119 -22.69 7.89 2.94
CA ASN A 119 -23.47 7.73 1.72
C ASN A 119 -22.61 7.37 0.50
N LEU A 120 -21.34 7.01 0.69
CA LEU A 120 -20.41 6.70 -0.39
C LEU A 120 -19.89 5.27 -0.22
N SER A 121 -19.77 4.52 -1.31
CA SER A 121 -19.06 3.23 -1.28
C SER A 121 -17.56 3.46 -1.28
N TYR A 122 -16.80 2.54 -0.69
CA TYR A 122 -15.33 2.62 -0.71
C TYR A 122 -14.79 2.61 -2.15
N GLN A 123 -15.44 1.86 -3.05
CA GLN A 123 -15.12 1.85 -4.47
C GLN A 123 -15.25 3.24 -5.09
N ALA A 124 -16.41 3.90 -4.91
CA ALA A 124 -16.65 5.23 -5.44
C ALA A 124 -15.66 6.25 -4.87
N PHE A 125 -15.31 6.13 -3.58
CA PHE A 125 -14.28 6.95 -2.96
C PHE A 125 -12.91 6.77 -3.61
N VAL A 126 -12.45 5.54 -3.84
CA VAL A 126 -11.15 5.28 -4.45
C VAL A 126 -11.11 5.69 -5.92
N GLU A 127 -12.16 5.40 -6.68
CA GLU A 127 -12.22 5.62 -8.13
C GLU A 127 -12.62 7.06 -8.52
N GLU A 128 -13.06 7.88 -7.56
CA GLU A 128 -13.35 9.29 -7.81
C GLU A 128 -12.09 10.05 -8.31
N ASN A 129 -12.23 10.66 -9.48
CA ASN A 129 -11.23 11.52 -10.12
C ASN A 129 -11.15 12.91 -9.46
N SER A 130 -10.50 13.00 -8.29
CA SER A 130 -10.11 14.28 -7.69
C SER A 130 -8.68 14.70 -8.08
N ILE A 131 -8.53 15.94 -8.55
CA ILE A 131 -7.28 16.57 -9.05
C ILE A 131 -6.28 16.90 -7.92
N HIS A 132 -6.71 16.84 -6.65
CA HIS A 132 -5.97 17.34 -5.49
C HIS A 132 -4.98 16.38 -4.81
N LEU A 133 -4.58 15.29 -5.45
CA LEU A 133 -3.58 14.38 -4.85
C LEU A 133 -2.17 15.02 -4.78
N THR A 134 -1.89 16.10 -5.49
CA THR A 134 -0.52 16.64 -5.66
C THR A 134 0.23 17.02 -4.38
N ASP A 135 -0.46 17.45 -3.32
CA ASP A 135 0.24 18.06 -2.17
C ASP A 135 0.90 17.05 -1.20
N TYR A 136 0.50 15.78 -1.23
CA TYR A 136 1.15 14.71 -0.44
C TYR A 136 2.11 13.85 -1.28
N LEU A 137 1.96 13.85 -2.61
CA LEU A 137 2.71 12.98 -3.53
C LEU A 137 4.22 13.24 -3.53
N LEU A 138 4.63 14.50 -3.36
CA LEU A 138 6.04 14.90 -3.39
C LEU A 138 6.89 14.27 -2.26
N THR A 139 6.26 13.65 -1.26
CA THR A 139 6.96 12.99 -0.14
C THR A 139 6.90 11.46 -0.16
N LEU A 140 6.12 10.89 -1.08
CA LEU A 140 5.82 9.45 -1.11
C LEU A 140 6.55 8.70 -2.24
N GLU A 141 7.12 9.41 -3.22
CA GLU A 141 8.04 8.87 -4.24
C GLU A 141 9.50 9.14 -3.88
#